data_AF-A0A7R9ASJ5-F1
#
_entry.id   AF-A0A7R9ASJ5-F1
#
_cell.length_a   1.000
_cell.length_b   1.000
_cell.length_c   1.000
_cell.angle_alpha   90.00
_cell.angle_beta   90.00
_cell.angle_gamma   90.00
#
_symmetry.space_group_name_H-M   'P 1'
#
loop_
_entity.id
_entity.type
_entity.pdbx_description
1 polymer ?
#
loop_
_entity_poly.entity_id
_entity_poly.type
_entity_poly.pdbx_seq_one_letter_code
_entity_poly.pdbx_strand_id
1 'polypeptide(L)'
;MRDLDGKGVIRSDFVLLHGDTVANLQLLPILEYHRKLQKQDKGAAMTLLYKETGLRPKSHALEEETVLGTSTATGRVLFHQKLSHNTKKINFPLPIDVSPLVYFNYILFQPQEMFLDEPEVQLLYSLQDTDICICSPAVPPLFSDNFDFQTRDDLIRGLLVDDEILTSTIYWYKLKSSEYAARVKNWPMYQAIRQVFHTYARNRYYHDVIHRWAYPLVPDLSLDNSDDPYIFLRRHVYRQRSATLCKGCDLEEDVVLAKGTVVGENTQITRSVIGQNCRIGKNCDIADSYIWNNVVIEDGCCVKFSVVGEGCVLSQGVHLKDGCVLGAGVIIPPVQSFLGLRIVAETFDCSNEDYTQEYGK
;
A
#
# COMPACT_ATOMS: atom_id res chain seq x y z
N MET A 1 15.15 -10.15 9.73
CA MET A 1 15.08 -11.62 9.68
C MET A 1 16.28 -12.27 10.38
N ARG A 2 17.53 -11.95 10.00
CA ARG A 2 18.75 -12.46 10.66
C ARG A 2 18.76 -12.32 12.19
N ASP A 3 18.39 -11.15 12.69
CA ASP A 3 18.31 -10.94 14.14
C ASP A 3 17.25 -11.81 14.84
N LEU A 4 16.16 -12.16 14.15
CA LEU A 4 15.12 -13.04 14.68
C LEU A 4 15.60 -14.49 14.72
N ASP A 5 16.38 -14.90 13.72
CA ASP A 5 17.05 -16.19 13.64
C ASP A 5 18.11 -16.34 14.75
N GLY A 6 19.00 -15.36 14.89
CA GLY A 6 20.01 -15.32 15.95
C GLY A 6 19.42 -15.35 17.37
N LYS A 7 18.20 -14.85 17.56
CA LYS A 7 17.45 -14.93 18.83
C LYS A 7 16.65 -16.22 18.99
N GLY A 8 16.47 -17.03 17.94
CA GLY A 8 15.75 -18.30 17.97
C GLY A 8 14.29 -18.19 18.41
N VAL A 9 13.61 -17.09 18.06
CA VAL A 9 12.23 -16.79 18.49
C VAL A 9 11.20 -17.62 17.71
N ILE A 10 11.47 -17.86 16.43
CA ILE A 10 10.53 -18.55 15.53
C ILE A 10 10.72 -20.06 15.67
N ARG A 11 9.64 -20.77 16.03
CA ARG A 11 9.66 -22.24 16.26
C ARG A 11 8.71 -23.02 15.36
N SER A 12 7.79 -22.34 14.70
CA SER A 12 6.77 -22.92 13.83
C SER A 12 6.55 -22.02 12.62
N ASP A 13 5.67 -22.45 11.72
CA ASP A 13 5.16 -21.60 10.64
C ASP A 13 4.72 -20.24 11.18
N PHE A 14 5.05 -19.19 10.45
CA PHE A 14 4.77 -17.81 10.83
C PHE A 14 4.27 -17.01 9.63
N VAL A 15 3.59 -15.90 9.92
CA VAL A 15 3.14 -14.96 8.89
C VAL A 15 4.14 -13.81 8.83
N LEU A 16 4.70 -13.59 7.65
CA LEU A 16 5.52 -12.43 7.35
C LEU A 16 4.63 -11.37 6.71
N LEU A 17 4.49 -10.24 7.40
CA LEU A 17 3.68 -9.09 7.01
C LEU A 17 4.42 -7.79 7.34
N HIS A 18 4.09 -6.72 6.62
CA HIS A 18 4.62 -5.40 6.89
C HIS A 18 3.60 -4.59 7.73
N GLY A 19 4.08 -3.64 8.54
CA GLY A 19 3.22 -2.84 9.44
C GLY A 19 2.28 -1.85 8.74
N ASP A 20 2.51 -1.60 7.46
CA ASP A 20 1.78 -0.68 6.57
C ASP A 20 0.75 -1.41 5.68
N THR A 21 0.34 -2.62 6.07
CA THR A 21 -0.59 -3.47 5.31
C THR A 21 -2.02 -3.39 5.87
N VAL A 22 -3.00 -3.13 5.00
CA VAL A 22 -4.44 -3.14 5.32
C VAL A 22 -5.06 -4.40 4.74
N ALA A 23 -5.57 -5.28 5.59
CA ALA A 23 -6.08 -6.57 5.15
C ALA A 23 -7.20 -7.13 6.04
N ASN A 24 -8.16 -7.85 5.44
CA ASN A 24 -9.25 -8.57 6.12
C ASN A 24 -9.20 -10.08 5.83
N LEU A 25 -7.98 -10.65 5.76
CA LEU A 25 -7.76 -12.04 5.37
C LEU A 25 -8.18 -13.03 6.46
N GLN A 26 -8.76 -14.15 6.04
CA GLN A 26 -8.89 -15.32 6.90
C GLN A 26 -7.60 -16.15 6.82
N LEU A 27 -6.73 -16.00 7.82
CA LEU A 27 -5.41 -16.66 7.83
C LEU A 27 -5.50 -18.18 8.03
N LEU A 28 -6.52 -18.70 8.72
CA LEU A 28 -6.62 -20.12 9.07
C LEU A 28 -6.66 -21.04 7.84
N PRO A 29 -7.55 -20.83 6.84
CA PRO A 29 -7.56 -21.65 5.62
C PRO A 29 -6.23 -21.60 4.85
N ILE A 30 -5.57 -20.44 4.84
CA ILE A 30 -4.31 -20.24 4.12
C ILE A 30 -3.18 -21.00 4.83
N LEU A 31 -3.16 -20.98 6.17
CA LEU A 31 -2.19 -21.73 6.97
C LEU A 31 -2.40 -23.24 6.84
N GLU A 32 -3.66 -23.71 6.83
CA GLU A 32 -3.98 -25.12 6.57
C GLU A 32 -3.54 -25.56 5.18
N TYR A 33 -3.70 -24.69 4.18
CA TYR A 33 -3.19 -24.93 2.83
C TYR A 33 -1.67 -25.06 2.84
N HIS A 34 -0.94 -24.13 3.46
CA HIS A 34 0.52 -24.20 3.60
C HIS A 34 0.98 -25.50 4.29
N ARG A 35 0.31 -25.91 5.37
CA ARG A 35 0.63 -27.17 6.07
C ARG A 35 0.34 -28.41 5.24
N LYS A 36 -0.66 -28.38 4.34
CA LYS A 36 -0.92 -29.47 3.39
C LYS A 36 0.21 -29.55 2.37
N LEU A 37 0.69 -28.41 1.88
CA LEU A 37 1.85 -28.34 0.98
C LEU A 37 3.11 -28.89 1.67
N GLN A 38 3.40 -28.48 2.91
CA GLN A 38 4.55 -29.01 3.67
C GLN A 38 4.52 -30.52 3.90
N LYS A 39 3.33 -31.13 3.94
CA LYS A 39 3.18 -32.60 4.03
C LYS A 39 3.50 -33.31 2.72
N GLN A 40 3.24 -32.65 1.59
CA GLN A 40 3.53 -33.17 0.25
C GLN A 40 4.98 -32.91 -0.13
N ASP A 41 5.46 -31.69 0.12
CA ASP A 41 6.82 -31.23 -0.11
C ASP A 41 7.43 -30.71 1.19
N LYS A 42 8.42 -31.43 1.72
CA LYS A 42 9.15 -31.03 2.92
C LYS A 42 10.01 -29.78 2.71
N GLY A 43 10.29 -29.41 1.46
CA GLY A 43 11.03 -28.22 1.07
C GLY A 43 10.18 -26.95 0.96
N ALA A 44 8.86 -27.02 1.22
CA ALA A 44 7.96 -25.87 1.09
C ALA A 44 8.33 -24.72 2.05
N ALA A 45 9.07 -23.74 1.53
CA ALA A 45 9.63 -22.66 2.31
C ALA A 45 8.63 -21.52 2.53
N MET A 46 7.90 -21.12 1.48
CA MET A 46 7.03 -19.94 1.50
C MET A 46 5.78 -20.12 0.64
N THR A 47 4.66 -19.53 1.08
CA THR A 47 3.44 -19.35 0.28
C THR A 47 3.12 -17.87 0.14
N LEU A 48 3.17 -17.38 -1.10
CA LEU A 48 2.92 -16.00 -1.49
C LEU A 48 1.43 -15.74 -1.73
N LEU A 49 0.91 -14.63 -1.20
CA LEU A 49 -0.50 -14.28 -1.31
C LEU A 49 -0.71 -13.22 -2.40
N TYR A 50 -1.54 -13.54 -3.38
CA TYR A 50 -1.87 -12.63 -4.48
C TYR A 50 -3.37 -12.44 -4.62
N LYS A 51 -3.76 -11.22 -5.01
CA LYS A 51 -5.14 -10.86 -5.35
C LYS A 51 -5.25 -10.67 -6.85
N GLU A 52 -6.22 -11.34 -7.46
CA GLU A 52 -6.50 -11.13 -8.88
C GLU A 52 -7.12 -9.73 -9.08
N THR A 53 -6.48 -8.93 -9.92
CA THR A 53 -7.02 -7.68 -10.44
C THR A 53 -7.63 -7.96 -11.81
N GLY A 54 -8.82 -7.42 -12.10
CA GLY A 54 -9.46 -7.63 -13.40
C GLY A 54 -8.61 -7.10 -14.58
N LEU A 55 -9.00 -7.48 -15.80
CA LEU A 55 -8.30 -7.30 -17.11
C LEU A 55 -7.90 -5.87 -17.54
N ARG A 56 -7.87 -4.87 -16.66
CA ARG A 56 -7.46 -3.50 -17.03
C ARG A 56 -6.39 -2.97 -16.07
N PRO A 57 -5.19 -2.64 -16.59
CA PRO A 57 -4.13 -2.06 -15.78
C PRO A 57 -4.64 -0.73 -15.19
N LYS A 58 -4.80 -0.70 -13.87
CA LYS A 58 -5.22 0.49 -13.12
C LYS A 58 -4.01 1.42 -13.10
N SER A 59 -4.13 2.63 -13.65
CA SER A 59 -3.00 3.49 -14.09
C SER A 59 -2.06 4.01 -12.99
N HIS A 60 -2.13 3.51 -11.75
CA HIS A 60 -1.23 3.89 -10.65
C HIS A 60 -0.59 2.70 -9.91
N ALA A 61 -0.88 1.45 -10.30
CA ALA A 61 -0.27 0.24 -9.72
C ALA A 61 0.73 -0.45 -10.68
N LEU A 62 1.24 0.27 -11.68
CA LEU A 62 2.24 -0.27 -12.61
C LEU A 62 3.55 -0.69 -11.92
N GLU A 63 3.83 -0.19 -10.71
CA GLU A 63 4.96 -0.62 -9.87
C GLU A 63 4.71 -1.93 -9.09
N GLU A 64 3.47 -2.42 -9.05
CA GLU A 64 3.07 -3.59 -8.26
C GLU A 64 2.47 -4.73 -9.07
N GLU A 65 2.23 -4.51 -10.36
CA GLU A 65 1.80 -5.59 -11.24
C GLU A 65 2.91 -6.64 -11.28
N THR A 66 2.56 -7.83 -10.79
CA THR A 66 3.48 -8.95 -10.74
C THR A 66 3.04 -9.99 -11.76
N VAL A 67 4.02 -10.52 -12.48
CA VAL A 67 3.84 -11.65 -13.39
C VAL A 67 4.37 -12.89 -12.69
N LEU A 68 3.53 -13.92 -12.62
CA LEU A 68 3.89 -15.21 -12.07
C LEU A 68 3.85 -16.28 -13.15
N GLY A 69 4.88 -17.11 -13.22
CA GLY A 69 4.85 -18.39 -13.91
C GLY A 69 4.72 -19.50 -12.88
N THR A 70 3.68 -20.33 -13.00
CA THR A 70 3.34 -21.33 -11.98
C THR A 70 3.04 -22.69 -12.61
N SER A 71 3.43 -23.79 -11.96
CA SER A 71 2.99 -25.14 -12.38
C SER A 71 1.49 -25.30 -12.11
N THR A 72 0.72 -25.80 -13.08
CA THR A 72 -0.73 -26.01 -12.94
C THR A 72 -1.06 -27.15 -11.98
N ALA A 73 -0.19 -28.15 -11.88
CA ALA A 73 -0.40 -29.34 -11.07
C ALA A 73 -0.15 -29.11 -9.58
N THR A 74 0.90 -28.35 -9.25
CA THR A 74 1.36 -28.17 -7.87
C THR A 74 1.14 -26.77 -7.31
N GLY A 75 0.92 -25.77 -8.18
CA GLY A 75 0.88 -24.37 -7.77
C GLY A 75 2.24 -23.83 -7.30
N ARG A 76 3.34 -24.51 -7.66
CA ARG A 76 4.71 -24.03 -7.41
C ARG A 76 4.98 -22.81 -8.27
N VAL A 77 5.63 -21.80 -7.70
CA VAL A 77 6.10 -20.61 -8.41
C VAL A 77 7.44 -20.93 -9.04
N LEU A 78 7.53 -20.76 -10.36
CA LEU A 78 8.73 -20.98 -11.16
C LEU A 78 9.33 -19.65 -11.64
N PHE A 79 8.47 -18.65 -11.87
CA PHE A 79 8.90 -17.34 -12.31
C PHE A 79 8.18 -16.25 -11.52
N HIS A 80 8.92 -15.24 -11.11
CA HIS A 80 8.38 -14.07 -10.41
C HIS A 80 9.08 -12.80 -10.89
N GLN A 81 8.31 -11.89 -11.48
CA GLN A 81 8.82 -10.58 -11.89
C GLN A 81 7.82 -9.48 -11.56
N LYS A 82 8.31 -8.42 -10.90
CA LYS A 82 7.56 -7.18 -10.71
C LYS A 82 7.78 -6.26 -11.90
N LEU A 83 6.70 -5.69 -12.41
CA LEU A 83 6.74 -4.70 -13.47
C LEU A 83 7.09 -3.33 -12.87
N SER A 84 7.89 -2.58 -13.60
CA SER A 84 8.22 -1.19 -13.26
C SER A 84 7.75 -0.28 -14.39
N HIS A 85 7.59 1.02 -14.11
CA HIS A 85 7.15 2.03 -15.08
C HIS A 85 7.91 2.03 -16.43
N ASN A 86 9.11 1.44 -16.48
CA ASN A 86 9.95 1.40 -17.67
C ASN A 86 10.00 0.04 -18.39
N THR A 87 9.35 -1.01 -17.85
CA THR A 87 9.37 -2.35 -18.46
C THR A 87 8.27 -2.50 -19.51
N LYS A 88 8.56 -2.14 -20.76
CA LYS A 88 7.64 -2.32 -21.91
C LYS A 88 7.61 -3.75 -22.46
N LYS A 89 8.55 -4.60 -22.05
CA LYS A 89 8.69 -5.99 -22.50
C LYS A 89 9.00 -6.87 -21.29
N ILE A 90 8.24 -7.95 -21.14
CA ILE A 90 8.55 -9.05 -20.22
C ILE A 90 9.28 -10.10 -21.03
N ASN A 91 10.55 -10.34 -20.69
CA ASN A 91 11.29 -11.45 -21.29
C ASN A 91 11.03 -12.68 -20.42
N PHE A 92 10.03 -13.47 -20.81
CA PHE A 92 9.82 -14.77 -20.19
C PHE A 92 10.78 -15.77 -20.85
N PRO A 93 11.67 -16.44 -20.10
CA PRO A 93 12.51 -17.49 -20.65
C PRO A 93 11.65 -18.73 -20.86
N LEU A 94 10.82 -18.73 -21.91
CA LEU A 94 10.20 -19.98 -22.36
C LEU A 94 11.28 -20.77 -23.09
N PRO A 95 11.46 -22.07 -22.80
CA PRO A 95 12.20 -22.98 -23.68
C PRO A 95 11.35 -23.21 -24.93
N ILE A 96 11.31 -22.23 -25.83
CA ILE A 96 10.82 -22.43 -27.19
C ILE A 96 12.07 -22.47 -28.06
N ASP A 97 12.32 -23.62 -28.68
CA ASP A 97 13.22 -23.77 -29.83
C ASP A 97 12.69 -22.94 -31.00
N VAL A 98 12.84 -21.62 -30.92
CA VAL A 98 12.68 -20.74 -32.08
C VAL A 98 14.03 -20.62 -32.76
N SER A 99 14.06 -21.15 -33.98
CA SER A 99 15.17 -21.17 -34.93
C SER A 99 16.10 -19.93 -34.85
N PRO A 100 17.43 -20.12 -34.89
CA PRO A 100 18.45 -19.13 -34.50
C PRO A 100 18.68 -18.03 -35.55
N LEU A 101 17.64 -17.35 -36.02
CA LEU A 101 17.76 -16.23 -36.96
C LEU A 101 17.23 -14.89 -36.42
N VAL A 102 16.68 -14.84 -35.20
CA VAL A 102 16.14 -13.59 -34.62
C VAL A 102 16.62 -13.36 -33.19
N TYR A 103 17.92 -13.37 -32.94
CA TYR A 103 18.49 -12.80 -31.71
C TYR A 103 19.82 -12.12 -32.01
N PHE A 104 19.73 -10.87 -32.49
CA PHE A 104 20.80 -9.89 -32.31
C PHE A 104 20.25 -8.82 -31.35
N ASN A 105 20.98 -8.59 -30.25
CA ASN A 105 20.86 -7.47 -29.30
C ASN A 105 19.91 -7.53 -28.08
N TYR A 106 19.62 -8.70 -27.49
CA TYR A 106 19.12 -8.74 -26.11
C TYR A 106 19.83 -9.82 -25.28
N ILE A 107 20.13 -9.45 -24.04
CA ILE A 107 20.97 -10.13 -23.05
C ILE A 107 20.69 -11.63 -22.98
N LEU A 108 21.78 -12.41 -23.02
CA LEU A 108 21.84 -13.86 -22.81
C LEU A 108 21.27 -14.21 -21.42
N PHE A 109 20.03 -14.67 -21.37
CA PHE A 109 19.50 -15.43 -20.23
C PHE A 109 19.23 -16.84 -20.74
N GLN A 110 19.96 -17.82 -20.20
CA GLN A 110 19.78 -19.23 -20.53
C GLN A 110 18.33 -19.62 -20.18
N PRO A 111 17.59 -20.33 -21.05
CA PRO A 111 16.30 -20.90 -20.66
C PRO A 111 16.55 -21.82 -19.45
N GLN A 112 15.93 -21.50 -18.30
CA GLN A 112 16.16 -22.24 -17.06
C GLN A 112 15.65 -23.68 -17.23
N GLU A 113 16.49 -24.67 -16.93
CA GLU A 113 16.16 -26.10 -17.02
C GLU A 113 14.97 -26.50 -16.11
N MET A 114 14.63 -25.65 -15.14
CA MET A 114 13.49 -25.78 -14.23
C MET A 114 12.12 -25.92 -14.92
N PHE A 115 11.97 -25.46 -16.17
CA PHE A 115 10.72 -25.61 -16.93
C PHE A 115 10.58 -26.97 -17.65
N LEU A 116 11.64 -27.79 -17.67
CA LEU A 116 11.63 -29.09 -18.36
C LEU A 116 11.02 -30.21 -17.51
N ASP A 117 11.02 -30.04 -16.18
CA ASP A 117 10.52 -31.05 -15.23
C ASP A 117 8.99 -30.99 -15.01
N GLU A 118 8.35 -29.88 -15.37
CA GLU A 118 6.92 -29.66 -15.12
C GLU A 118 6.09 -29.84 -16.40
N PRO A 119 5.00 -30.64 -16.37
CA PRO A 119 4.23 -30.98 -17.57
C PRO A 119 3.41 -29.82 -18.13
N GLU A 120 3.03 -28.85 -17.30
CA GLU A 120 2.19 -27.71 -17.67
C GLU A 120 2.52 -26.46 -16.83
N VAL A 121 2.81 -25.36 -17.53
CA VAL A 121 3.12 -24.06 -16.92
C VAL A 121 2.07 -23.05 -17.29
N GLN A 122 1.52 -22.36 -16.29
CA GLN A 122 0.57 -21.27 -16.46
C GLN A 122 1.22 -19.92 -16.18
N LEU A 123 0.96 -18.97 -17.06
CA LEU A 123 1.34 -17.58 -16.87
C LEU A 123 0.16 -16.77 -16.34
N LEU A 124 0.36 -16.17 -15.18
CA LEU A 124 -0.62 -15.33 -14.52
C LEU A 124 -0.15 -13.88 -14.58
N TYR A 125 -0.99 -13.05 -15.20
CA TYR A 125 -0.88 -11.60 -15.24
C TYR A 125 -2.09 -10.98 -14.55
N SER A 126 -2.02 -9.69 -14.24
CA SER A 126 -3.06 -8.98 -13.47
C SER A 126 -3.21 -9.53 -12.04
N LEU A 127 -2.07 -9.75 -11.38
CA LEU A 127 -2.02 -10.06 -9.96
C LEU A 127 -1.50 -8.83 -9.20
N GLN A 128 -2.25 -8.42 -8.18
CA GLN A 128 -1.80 -7.48 -7.16
C GLN A 128 -1.06 -8.25 -6.07
N ASP A 129 0.17 -7.83 -5.82
CA ASP A 129 0.98 -8.30 -4.73
C ASP A 129 0.46 -7.73 -3.40
N THR A 130 0.23 -8.61 -2.43
CA THR A 130 -0.28 -8.22 -1.11
C THR A 130 0.85 -7.98 -0.10
N ASP A 131 2.10 -8.34 -0.44
CA ASP A 131 3.25 -8.31 0.46
C ASP A 131 3.08 -9.15 1.76
N ILE A 132 2.06 -10.01 1.82
CA ILE A 132 1.84 -10.99 2.89
C ILE A 132 2.31 -12.35 2.40
N CYS A 133 3.04 -13.07 3.24
CA CYS A 133 3.43 -14.46 2.96
C CYS A 133 3.37 -15.31 4.23
N ILE A 134 3.05 -16.59 4.04
CA ILE A 134 3.18 -17.60 5.09
C ILE A 134 4.51 -18.30 4.88
N CYS A 135 5.32 -18.35 5.92
CA CYS A 135 6.68 -18.84 5.89
C CYS A 135 6.86 -20.02 6.83
N SER A 136 7.65 -20.98 6.40
CA SER A 136 8.17 -22.05 7.25
C SER A 136 9.32 -21.53 8.14
N PRO A 137 9.64 -22.21 9.24
CA PRO A 137 10.80 -21.86 10.08
C PRO A 137 12.16 -22.05 9.37
N ALA A 138 12.19 -22.56 8.12
CA ALA A 138 13.40 -22.64 7.31
C ALA A 138 13.78 -21.30 6.67
N VAL A 139 12.85 -20.33 6.59
CA VAL A 139 13.10 -19.03 5.94
C VAL A 139 14.13 -18.15 6.67
N PRO A 140 14.11 -17.99 8.00
CA PRO A 140 15.09 -17.16 8.70
C PRO A 140 16.56 -17.61 8.49
N PRO A 141 16.91 -18.91 8.57
CA PRO A 141 18.25 -19.40 8.23
C PRO A 141 18.69 -19.04 6.80
N LEU A 142 17.80 -19.10 5.81
CA LEU A 142 18.12 -18.72 4.42
C LEU A 142 18.58 -17.26 4.32
N PHE A 143 18.03 -16.36 5.14
CA PHE A 143 18.52 -14.98 5.25
C PHE A 143 19.86 -14.87 5.97
N SER A 144 20.13 -15.74 6.95
CA SER A 144 21.39 -15.75 7.70
C SER A 144 22.55 -16.29 6.87
N ASP A 145 22.31 -17.32 6.07
CA ASP A 145 23.31 -17.96 5.22
C ASP A 145 23.66 -17.10 4.00
N ASN A 146 22.69 -16.35 3.47
CA ASN A 146 22.86 -15.50 2.28
C ASN A 146 22.86 -14.02 2.64
N PHE A 147 24.05 -13.41 2.65
CA PHE A 147 24.23 -12.01 3.03
C PHE A 147 23.61 -11.00 2.04
N ASP A 148 23.41 -11.41 0.79
CA ASP A 148 22.88 -10.56 -0.27
C ASP A 148 21.36 -10.36 -0.19
N PHE A 149 20.64 -11.22 0.54
CA PHE A 149 19.19 -11.11 0.68
C PHE A 149 18.82 -10.00 1.68
N GLN A 150 18.39 -8.85 1.16
CA GLN A 150 17.93 -7.72 1.97
C GLN A 150 16.40 -7.68 2.07
N THR A 151 15.71 -7.91 0.96
CA THR A 151 14.25 -7.82 0.88
C THR A 151 13.60 -9.18 0.61
N ARG A 152 12.27 -9.25 0.80
CA ARG A 152 11.47 -10.42 0.39
C ARG A 152 11.66 -10.76 -1.09
N ASP A 153 11.74 -9.74 -1.93
CA ASP A 153 11.84 -9.93 -3.38
C ASP A 153 13.22 -10.48 -3.78
N ASP A 154 14.28 -10.11 -3.04
CA ASP A 154 15.62 -10.69 -3.24
C ASP A 154 15.63 -12.17 -2.89
N LEU A 155 15.00 -12.54 -1.78
CA LEU A 155 14.86 -13.95 -1.39
C LEU A 155 14.08 -14.75 -2.45
N ILE A 156 12.95 -14.23 -2.93
CA ILE A 156 12.16 -14.91 -3.95
C ILE A 156 12.98 -15.09 -5.23
N ARG A 157 13.72 -14.05 -5.66
CA ARG A 157 14.60 -14.15 -6.83
C ARG A 157 15.73 -15.15 -6.61
N GLY A 158 16.40 -15.11 -5.46
CA GLY A 158 17.49 -16.03 -5.14
C GLY A 158 17.04 -17.48 -5.12
N LEU A 159 15.92 -17.77 -4.46
CA LEU A 159 15.36 -19.12 -4.40
C LEU A 159 14.91 -19.67 -5.76
N LEU A 160 14.45 -18.81 -6.68
CA LEU A 160 14.06 -19.23 -8.03
C LEU A 160 15.24 -19.36 -9.00
N VAL A 161 16.38 -18.72 -8.70
CA VAL A 161 17.59 -18.80 -9.53
C VAL A 161 18.50 -19.95 -9.07
N ASP A 162 18.63 -20.15 -7.75
CA ASP A 162 19.53 -21.13 -7.13
C ASP A 162 18.80 -22.42 -6.70
N ASP A 163 17.80 -22.87 -7.48
CA ASP A 163 16.96 -24.05 -7.15
C ASP A 163 17.77 -25.36 -7.04
N GLU A 164 18.94 -25.43 -7.70
CA GLU A 164 19.84 -26.58 -7.62
C GLU A 164 20.54 -26.73 -6.26
N ILE A 165 20.77 -25.62 -5.55
CA ILE A 165 21.51 -25.59 -4.29
C ILE A 165 20.54 -25.49 -3.12
N LEU A 166 19.49 -24.68 -3.29
CA LEU A 166 18.48 -24.43 -2.28
C LEU A 166 17.27 -25.30 -2.58
N THR A 167 17.13 -26.43 -1.87
CA THR A 167 15.96 -27.36 -1.96
C THR A 167 14.64 -26.77 -1.44
N SER A 168 14.54 -25.44 -1.40
CA SER A 168 13.46 -24.66 -0.81
C SER A 168 12.52 -24.16 -1.89
N THR A 169 11.27 -24.64 -1.87
CA THR A 169 10.27 -24.33 -2.90
C THR A 169 9.34 -23.20 -2.46
N ILE A 170 8.84 -22.45 -3.44
CA ILE A 170 7.88 -21.35 -3.23
C ILE A 170 6.55 -21.71 -3.89
N TYR A 171 5.47 -21.48 -3.18
CA TYR A 171 4.10 -21.65 -3.67
C TYR A 171 3.36 -20.32 -3.67
N TRP A 172 2.24 -20.27 -4.38
CA TRP A 172 1.34 -19.12 -4.32
C TRP A 172 -0.07 -19.54 -3.89
N TYR A 173 -0.83 -18.58 -3.38
CA TYR A 173 -2.22 -18.74 -2.99
C TYR A 173 -3.05 -17.57 -3.52
N LYS A 174 -4.15 -17.92 -4.20
CA LYS A 174 -5.12 -16.95 -4.72
C LYS A 174 -6.10 -16.54 -3.63
N LEU A 175 -6.14 -15.24 -3.31
CA LEU A 175 -7.14 -14.69 -2.41
C LEU A 175 -8.56 -14.76 -2.99
N LYS A 176 -9.55 -14.96 -2.11
CA LYS A 176 -10.96 -14.94 -2.50
C LYS A 176 -11.39 -13.52 -2.86
N SER A 177 -12.38 -13.38 -3.73
CA SER A 177 -12.92 -12.06 -4.10
C SER A 177 -13.53 -11.28 -2.92
N SER A 178 -13.95 -11.98 -1.86
CA SER A 178 -14.44 -11.40 -0.61
C SER A 178 -13.34 -10.82 0.29
N GLU A 179 -12.08 -11.19 0.03
CA GLU A 179 -10.93 -10.80 0.82
C GLU A 179 -10.18 -9.64 0.14
N TYR A 180 -9.58 -8.80 0.96
CA TYR A 180 -8.83 -7.62 0.62
C TYR A 180 -7.54 -7.62 1.41
N ALA A 181 -6.45 -7.35 0.70
CA ALA A 181 -5.15 -7.09 1.27
C ALA A 181 -4.42 -6.16 0.32
N ALA A 182 -3.92 -5.06 0.84
CA ALA A 182 -3.11 -4.11 0.10
C ALA A 182 -2.11 -3.47 1.07
N ARG A 183 -0.91 -3.19 0.57
CA ARG A 183 0.13 -2.47 1.30
C ARG A 183 0.21 -1.05 0.78
N VAL A 184 0.57 -0.09 1.63
CA VAL A 184 0.81 1.29 1.22
C VAL A 184 2.31 1.56 1.05
N LYS A 185 2.79 1.79 -0.18
CA LYS A 185 4.23 2.09 -0.44
C LYS A 185 4.54 3.55 -0.69
N ASN A 186 3.62 4.29 -1.31
CA ASN A 186 3.84 5.67 -1.70
C ASN A 186 2.58 6.52 -1.41
N TRP A 187 2.72 7.85 -1.39
CA TRP A 187 1.57 8.74 -1.18
C TRP A 187 0.44 8.50 -2.18
N PRO A 188 0.71 8.34 -3.49
CA PRO A 188 -0.32 7.95 -4.43
C PRO A 188 -1.07 6.72 -3.99
N MET A 189 -0.45 5.66 -3.46
CA MET A 189 -1.08 4.45 -2.90
C MET A 189 -1.77 4.67 -1.56
N TYR A 190 -1.24 5.56 -0.71
CA TYR A 190 -1.92 5.96 0.53
C TYR A 190 -3.25 6.63 0.18
N GLN A 191 -3.20 7.48 -0.83
CA GLN A 191 -4.38 8.03 -1.47
C GLN A 191 -5.12 6.96 -2.29
N ALA A 192 -4.41 5.98 -2.85
CA ALA A 192 -4.81 4.98 -3.85
C ALA A 192 -4.95 3.53 -3.38
N ILE A 193 -5.37 3.38 -2.14
CA ILE A 193 -6.69 2.79 -1.90
C ILE A 193 -7.74 3.67 -2.68
N ARG A 194 -7.62 3.69 -4.02
CA ARG A 194 -8.27 4.42 -5.13
C ARG A 194 -7.89 3.70 -6.40
N GLN A 195 -8.82 2.92 -6.91
CA GLN A 195 -8.83 2.58 -8.32
C GLN A 195 -9.00 3.87 -9.15
N VAL A 196 -8.07 4.12 -10.07
CA VAL A 196 -8.20 5.13 -11.13
C VAL A 196 -8.83 4.48 -12.35
N PHE A 197 -9.99 4.99 -12.74
CA PHE A 197 -10.65 4.70 -14.02
C PHE A 197 -10.66 6.00 -14.83
N HIS A 198 -9.71 6.14 -15.75
CA HIS A 198 -9.81 7.18 -16.78
C HIS A 198 -10.32 6.50 -18.05
N THR A 199 -11.60 6.72 -18.39
CA THR A 199 -12.14 6.96 -19.74
C THR A 199 -13.68 7.07 -19.67
N TYR A 200 -14.21 8.26 -20.02
CA TYR A 200 -15.57 8.59 -20.48
C TYR A 200 -16.83 8.25 -19.66
N ALA A 201 -16.75 7.74 -18.42
CA ALA A 201 -17.94 7.63 -17.56
C ALA A 201 -17.62 7.99 -16.11
N ARG A 202 -18.06 9.17 -15.66
CA ARG A 202 -18.16 9.64 -14.26
C ARG A 202 -17.02 9.19 -13.34
N ASN A 203 -16.02 10.05 -13.16
CA ASN A 203 -14.98 10.02 -12.11
C ASN A 203 -15.43 9.33 -10.81
N ARG A 204 -15.07 8.06 -10.62
CA ARG A 204 -15.19 7.36 -9.33
C ARG A 204 -13.79 7.00 -8.86
N TYR A 205 -13.35 7.68 -7.81
CA TYR A 205 -12.07 7.47 -7.13
C TYR A 205 -12.37 6.74 -5.82
N TYR A 206 -12.03 5.46 -5.74
CA TYR A 206 -12.54 4.57 -4.69
C TYR A 206 -11.68 4.55 -3.44
N HIS A 207 -12.05 5.24 -2.37
CA HIS A 207 -11.45 5.01 -1.05
C HIS A 207 -11.81 3.62 -0.50
N ASP A 208 -11.12 2.53 -0.89
CA ASP A 208 -11.50 1.13 -0.58
C ASP A 208 -11.89 0.90 0.89
N VAL A 209 -11.24 1.54 1.88
CA VAL A 209 -11.65 1.45 3.31
C VAL A 209 -12.99 2.17 3.56
N ILE A 210 -13.17 3.38 3.06
CA ILE A 210 -14.43 4.18 3.15
C ILE A 210 -15.57 3.48 2.38
N HIS A 211 -15.24 2.84 1.25
CA HIS A 211 -16.12 2.02 0.42
C HIS A 211 -16.34 0.61 0.99
N ARG A 212 -15.75 0.29 2.16
CA ARG A 212 -15.95 -0.97 2.90
C ARG A 212 -15.42 -2.23 2.22
N TRP A 213 -14.45 -2.12 1.33
CA TRP A 213 -13.80 -3.29 0.70
C TRP A 213 -12.98 -4.10 1.70
N ALA A 214 -12.47 -3.45 2.75
CA ALA A 214 -11.75 -4.09 3.85
C ALA A 214 -12.69 -4.59 4.98
N TYR A 215 -13.99 -4.72 4.74
CA TYR A 215 -14.95 -5.18 5.77
C TYR A 215 -14.51 -6.51 6.42
N PRO A 216 -14.47 -6.62 7.76
CA PRO A 216 -15.13 -5.76 8.74
C PRO A 216 -14.32 -4.54 9.21
N LEU A 217 -13.10 -4.33 8.72
CA LEU A 217 -12.29 -3.16 9.08
C LEU A 217 -12.79 -1.92 8.32
N VAL A 218 -13.72 -1.21 8.96
CA VAL A 218 -14.37 -0.02 8.42
C VAL A 218 -14.40 1.10 9.47
N PRO A 219 -14.49 2.38 9.08
CA PRO A 219 -14.43 3.48 10.05
C PRO A 219 -15.55 3.47 11.10
N ASP A 220 -16.72 2.90 10.79
CA ASP A 220 -17.82 2.73 11.74
C ASP A 220 -17.61 1.58 12.74
N LEU A 221 -16.57 0.77 12.56
CA LEU A 221 -16.17 -0.20 13.57
C LEU A 221 -15.52 0.54 14.74
N SER A 222 -16.21 0.54 15.89
CA SER A 222 -15.66 1.05 17.15
C SER A 222 -14.62 0.07 17.69
N LEU A 223 -13.40 0.11 17.13
CA LEU A 223 -12.26 -0.68 17.61
C LEU A 223 -11.79 -0.21 18.98
N ASP A 224 -11.78 1.11 19.16
CA ASP A 224 -11.60 1.73 20.46
C ASP A 224 -13.00 1.84 21.08
N ASN A 225 -13.14 1.47 22.35
CA ASN A 225 -14.36 1.68 23.14
C ASN A 225 -14.61 3.18 23.39
N SER A 226 -14.58 3.99 22.33
CA SER A 226 -14.80 5.42 22.35
C SER A 226 -16.29 5.68 22.46
N ASP A 227 -16.66 6.61 23.34
CA ASP A 227 -18.06 7.00 23.57
C ASP A 227 -18.74 7.64 22.33
N ASP A 228 -17.98 7.98 21.29
CA ASP A 228 -18.46 8.64 20.07
C ASP A 228 -18.04 7.86 18.80
N PRO A 229 -18.74 6.77 18.43
CA PRO A 229 -18.45 6.02 17.21
C PRO A 229 -18.84 6.80 15.95
N TYR A 230 -18.23 6.46 14.81
CA TYR A 230 -18.63 7.04 13.52
C TYR A 230 -20.03 6.57 13.11
N ILE A 231 -20.87 7.52 12.70
CA ILE A 231 -22.17 7.27 12.10
C ILE A 231 -21.99 7.21 10.58
N PHE A 232 -22.43 6.11 9.99
CA PHE A 232 -22.45 5.94 8.54
C PHE A 232 -23.72 6.54 7.92
N LEU A 233 -23.54 7.46 6.98
CA LEU A 233 -24.58 8.17 6.25
C LEU A 233 -24.54 7.79 4.76
N ARG A 234 -25.52 8.28 3.98
CA ARG A 234 -25.56 8.08 2.53
C ARG A 234 -24.32 8.67 1.85
N ARG A 235 -23.97 8.14 0.66
CA ARG A 235 -22.80 8.54 -0.13
C ARG A 235 -21.46 8.35 0.61
N HIS A 236 -21.39 7.30 1.44
CA HIS A 236 -20.19 6.93 2.21
C HIS A 236 -19.63 8.05 3.08
N VAL A 237 -20.52 8.84 3.68
CA VAL A 237 -20.14 9.87 4.65
C VAL A 237 -20.10 9.27 6.04
N TYR A 238 -18.97 9.38 6.73
CA TYR A 238 -18.76 8.95 8.10
C TYR A 238 -18.62 10.18 8.99
N ARG A 239 -19.41 10.26 10.06
CA ARG A 239 -19.41 11.42 10.96
C ARG A 239 -19.53 11.00 12.41
N GLN A 240 -18.65 11.52 13.26
CA GLN A 240 -18.80 11.44 14.72
C GLN A 240 -19.76 12.53 15.25
N ARG A 241 -20.48 12.26 16.35
CA ARG A 241 -21.53 13.17 16.87
C ARG A 241 -20.97 14.48 17.37
N SER A 242 -19.76 14.46 17.94
CA SER A 242 -19.06 15.66 18.41
C SER A 242 -18.60 16.59 17.28
N ALA A 243 -18.61 16.13 16.02
CA ALA A 243 -18.28 16.99 14.88
C ALA A 243 -19.43 17.99 14.61
N THR A 244 -19.09 19.28 14.60
CA THR A 244 -20.05 20.39 14.44
C THR A 244 -20.00 20.94 13.02
N LEU A 245 -21.17 21.01 12.38
CA LEU A 245 -21.34 21.56 11.03
C LEU A 245 -22.16 22.85 11.12
N CYS A 246 -21.61 23.95 10.59
CA CYS A 246 -22.32 25.22 10.48
C CYS A 246 -23.33 25.23 9.31
N LYS A 247 -24.13 26.29 9.22
CA LYS A 247 -25.16 26.44 8.18
C LYS A 247 -24.54 26.52 6.78
N GLY A 248 -25.18 25.86 5.81
CA GLY A 248 -24.72 25.85 4.42
C GLY A 248 -23.48 25.00 4.15
N CYS A 249 -23.03 24.20 5.11
CA CYS A 249 -21.96 23.24 4.87
C CYS A 249 -22.50 22.00 4.13
N ASP A 250 -21.84 21.65 3.03
CA ASP A 250 -22.21 20.51 2.20
C ASP A 250 -21.14 19.40 2.29
N LEU A 251 -21.57 18.24 2.77
CA LEU A 251 -20.80 16.99 2.71
C LEU A 251 -21.33 16.18 1.53
N GLU A 252 -20.52 16.05 0.48
CA GLU A 252 -20.96 15.40 -0.76
C GLU A 252 -20.86 13.87 -0.66
N GLU A 253 -19.72 13.29 -1.03
CA GLU A 253 -19.46 11.86 -1.07
C GLU A 253 -18.09 11.52 -0.49
N ASP A 254 -17.96 10.31 0.05
CA ASP A 254 -16.71 9.74 0.58
C ASP A 254 -15.98 10.66 1.57
N VAL A 255 -16.74 11.23 2.51
CA VAL A 255 -16.20 12.15 3.53
C VAL A 255 -16.12 11.47 4.88
N VAL A 256 -15.01 11.64 5.58
CA VAL A 256 -14.88 11.22 6.98
C VAL A 256 -14.64 12.45 7.85
N LEU A 257 -15.49 12.66 8.86
CA LEU A 257 -15.38 13.74 9.85
C LEU A 257 -15.21 13.17 11.24
N ALA A 258 -14.01 13.34 11.80
CA ALA A 258 -13.70 12.89 13.14
C ALA A 258 -14.15 13.87 14.24
N LYS A 259 -14.03 13.41 15.49
CA LYS A 259 -14.49 14.07 16.70
C LYS A 259 -13.81 15.41 16.95
N GLY A 260 -14.55 16.32 17.58
CA GLY A 260 -14.06 17.65 17.95
C GLY A 260 -13.82 18.61 16.77
N THR A 261 -14.09 18.18 15.54
CA THR A 261 -13.90 19.01 14.35
C THR A 261 -15.07 19.96 14.13
N VAL A 262 -14.77 21.21 13.79
CA VAL A 262 -15.74 22.27 13.52
C VAL A 262 -15.58 22.72 12.07
N VAL A 263 -16.68 22.72 11.32
CA VAL A 263 -16.71 23.17 9.92
C VAL A 263 -17.53 24.44 9.79
N GLY A 264 -16.93 25.49 9.22
CA GLY A 264 -17.52 26.79 9.00
C GLY A 264 -18.64 26.82 7.95
N GLU A 265 -19.26 27.99 7.81
CA GLU A 265 -20.40 28.22 6.92
C GLU A 265 -19.98 28.14 5.45
N ASN A 266 -20.89 27.65 4.58
CA ASN A 266 -20.70 27.55 3.13
C ASN A 266 -19.44 26.78 2.69
N THR A 267 -18.95 25.87 3.52
CA THR A 267 -17.79 25.03 3.21
C THR A 267 -18.24 23.72 2.56
N GLN A 268 -17.55 23.33 1.49
CA GLN A 268 -17.81 22.11 0.73
C GLN A 268 -16.68 21.10 0.96
N ILE A 269 -17.06 19.87 1.29
CA ILE A 269 -16.11 18.77 1.52
C ILE A 269 -16.51 17.57 0.68
N THR A 270 -15.57 17.08 -0.13
CA THR A 270 -15.80 15.97 -1.05
C THR A 270 -14.59 15.04 -1.08
N ARG A 271 -14.81 13.72 -1.01
CA ARG A 271 -13.77 12.68 -1.12
C ARG A 271 -12.56 12.96 -0.23
N SER A 272 -12.79 13.36 1.01
CA SER A 272 -11.74 13.85 1.91
C SER A 272 -11.91 13.30 3.32
N VAL A 273 -10.78 13.07 3.98
CA VAL A 273 -10.73 12.59 5.36
C VAL A 273 -10.26 13.74 6.24
N ILE A 274 -11.05 14.10 7.24
CA ILE A 274 -10.73 15.14 8.22
C ILE A 274 -10.51 14.48 9.59
N GLY A 275 -9.32 14.69 10.13
CA GLY A 275 -8.89 14.24 11.45
C GLY A 275 -9.61 14.93 12.59
N GLN A 276 -9.14 14.63 13.80
CA GLN A 276 -9.74 15.06 15.06
C GLN A 276 -9.35 16.50 15.40
N ASN A 277 -10.24 17.21 16.09
CA ASN A 277 -10.02 18.57 16.61
C ASN A 277 -9.60 19.59 15.54
N CYS A 278 -10.05 19.41 14.31
CA CYS A 278 -9.74 20.34 13.23
C CYS A 278 -10.70 21.54 13.24
N ARG A 279 -10.20 22.70 12.82
CA ARG A 279 -11.01 23.92 12.66
C ARG A 279 -10.98 24.31 11.20
N ILE A 280 -12.09 24.13 10.51
CA ILE A 280 -12.25 24.53 9.12
C ILE A 280 -13.09 25.80 9.07
N GLY A 281 -12.54 26.83 8.42
CA GLY A 281 -13.15 28.14 8.24
C GLY A 281 -14.36 28.15 7.30
N LYS A 282 -14.78 29.37 6.94
CA LYS A 282 -15.92 29.65 6.07
C LYS A 282 -15.50 29.68 4.60
N ASN A 283 -16.42 29.29 3.71
CA ASN A 283 -16.24 29.31 2.25
C ASN A 283 -15.01 28.53 1.79
N CYS A 284 -14.71 27.40 2.43
CA CYS A 284 -13.59 26.53 2.04
C CYS A 284 -14.05 25.45 1.05
N ASP A 285 -13.17 25.06 0.14
CA ASP A 285 -13.39 23.97 -0.82
C ASP A 285 -12.30 22.90 -0.61
N ILE A 286 -12.69 21.77 -0.02
CA ILE A 286 -11.80 20.66 0.31
C ILE A 286 -12.20 19.44 -0.51
N ALA A 287 -11.32 19.05 -1.44
CA ALA A 287 -11.54 17.92 -2.33
C ALA A 287 -10.35 16.97 -2.37
N ASP A 288 -10.62 15.66 -2.38
CA ASP A 288 -9.62 14.63 -2.66
C ASP A 288 -8.41 14.67 -1.69
N SER A 289 -8.61 15.14 -0.46
CA SER A 289 -7.53 15.52 0.46
C SER A 289 -7.60 14.81 1.81
N TYR A 290 -6.44 14.66 2.44
CA TYR A 290 -6.30 14.09 3.78
C TYR A 290 -5.80 15.15 4.74
N ILE A 291 -6.65 15.53 5.67
CA ILE A 291 -6.36 16.52 6.71
C ILE A 291 -6.22 15.76 8.02
N TRP A 292 -5.04 15.82 8.63
CA TRP A 292 -4.71 15.12 9.86
C TRP A 292 -5.28 15.86 11.08
N ASN A 293 -4.93 15.41 12.28
CA ASN A 293 -5.45 15.96 13.53
C ASN A 293 -4.96 17.39 13.80
N ASN A 294 -5.72 18.13 14.59
CA ASN A 294 -5.33 19.45 15.11
C ASN A 294 -5.00 20.48 14.01
N VAL A 295 -5.56 20.33 12.81
CA VAL A 295 -5.32 21.24 11.69
C VAL A 295 -6.28 22.43 11.74
N VAL A 296 -5.76 23.61 11.49
CA VAL A 296 -6.54 24.85 11.33
C VAL A 296 -6.50 25.29 9.88
N ILE A 297 -7.66 25.39 9.25
CA ILE A 297 -7.84 25.93 7.89
C ILE A 297 -8.69 27.19 8.04
N GLU A 298 -8.12 28.35 7.75
CA GLU A 298 -8.83 29.63 7.80
C GLU A 298 -9.76 29.83 6.59
N ASP A 299 -10.47 30.95 6.57
CA ASP A 299 -11.53 31.23 5.61
C ASP A 299 -11.02 31.32 4.15
N GLY A 300 -11.86 30.87 3.21
CA GLY A 300 -11.60 31.00 1.76
C GLY A 300 -10.49 30.11 1.22
N CYS A 301 -10.07 29.09 1.96
CA CYS A 301 -9.03 28.16 1.50
C CYS A 301 -9.57 27.14 0.50
N CYS A 302 -8.71 26.73 -0.45
CA CYS A 302 -9.00 25.63 -1.37
C CYS A 302 -7.92 24.56 -1.22
N VAL A 303 -8.30 23.35 -0.80
CA VAL A 303 -7.36 22.24 -0.60
C VAL A 303 -7.77 21.10 -1.51
N LYS A 304 -7.00 20.88 -2.57
CA LYS A 304 -7.28 19.86 -3.59
C LYS A 304 -6.13 18.89 -3.70
N PHE A 305 -6.46 17.60 -3.68
CA PHE A 305 -5.50 16.51 -3.87
C PHE A 305 -4.25 16.68 -2.99
N SER A 306 -4.42 16.97 -1.68
CA SER A 306 -3.31 17.34 -0.80
C SER A 306 -3.33 16.62 0.54
N VAL A 307 -2.17 16.54 1.20
CA VAL A 307 -2.00 16.10 2.59
C VAL A 307 -1.67 17.30 3.45
N VAL A 308 -2.43 17.46 4.52
CA VAL A 308 -2.13 18.44 5.56
C VAL A 308 -1.83 17.67 6.83
N GLY A 309 -0.56 17.65 7.23
CA GLY A 309 -0.07 16.97 8.42
C GLY A 309 -0.61 17.56 9.72
N GLU A 310 -0.33 16.87 10.82
CA GLU A 310 -0.87 17.23 12.14
C GLU A 310 -0.40 18.62 12.61
N GLY A 311 -1.30 19.40 13.20
CA GLY A 311 -0.96 20.71 13.78
C GLY A 311 -0.68 21.81 12.76
N CYS A 312 -0.91 21.56 11.46
CA CYS A 312 -0.72 22.57 10.43
C CYS A 312 -1.75 23.70 10.52
N VAL A 313 -1.33 24.88 10.08
CA VAL A 313 -2.19 26.07 10.00
C VAL A 313 -2.13 26.63 8.58
N LEU A 314 -3.27 26.63 7.89
CA LEU A 314 -3.45 27.29 6.60
C LEU A 314 -4.13 28.64 6.85
N SER A 315 -3.41 29.73 6.62
CA SER A 315 -3.97 31.07 6.75
C SER A 315 -4.97 31.41 5.63
N GLN A 316 -5.70 32.51 5.80
CA GLN A 316 -6.79 32.91 4.93
C GLN A 316 -6.39 32.96 3.44
N GLY A 317 -7.25 32.40 2.58
CA GLY A 317 -7.10 32.45 1.12
C GLY A 317 -5.95 31.59 0.57
N VAL A 318 -5.51 30.56 1.29
CA VAL A 318 -4.50 29.62 0.79
C VAL A 318 -5.12 28.61 -0.17
N HIS A 319 -4.44 28.38 -1.30
CA HIS A 319 -4.83 27.40 -2.30
C HIS A 319 -3.75 26.32 -2.47
N LEU A 320 -4.04 25.09 -2.04
CA LEU A 320 -3.19 23.92 -2.25
C LEU A 320 -3.76 23.07 -3.39
N LYS A 321 -2.95 22.80 -4.41
CA LYS A 321 -3.35 22.03 -5.60
C LYS A 321 -2.28 21.00 -6.00
N ASP A 322 -2.72 19.99 -6.74
CA ASP A 322 -1.87 18.99 -7.42
C ASP A 322 -0.82 18.30 -6.53
N GLY A 323 -1.22 17.79 -5.38
CA GLY A 323 -0.37 16.85 -4.64
C GLY A 323 0.51 17.51 -3.59
N CYS A 324 0.08 18.63 -3.01
CA CYS A 324 0.82 19.25 -1.93
C CYS A 324 0.87 18.33 -0.71
N VAL A 325 2.04 18.21 -0.08
CA VAL A 325 2.26 17.44 1.14
C VAL A 325 2.88 18.36 2.18
N LEU A 326 2.12 18.67 3.23
CA LEU A 326 2.59 19.44 4.37
C LEU A 326 2.86 18.50 5.53
N GLY A 327 4.10 18.49 6.03
CA GLY A 327 4.51 17.79 7.24
C GLY A 327 3.90 18.42 8.49
N ALA A 328 4.09 17.79 9.65
CA ALA A 328 3.49 18.26 10.90
C ALA A 328 3.95 19.69 11.27
N GLY A 329 3.05 20.49 11.84
CA GLY A 329 3.34 21.83 12.37
C GLY A 329 3.64 22.91 11.33
N VAL A 330 3.42 22.65 10.03
CA VAL A 330 3.68 23.64 8.99
C VAL A 330 2.63 24.75 9.02
N ILE A 331 3.09 25.99 9.03
CA ILE A 331 2.24 27.19 8.96
C ILE A 331 2.42 27.82 7.58
N ILE A 332 1.33 27.91 6.83
CA ILE A 332 1.30 28.54 5.51
C ILE A 332 0.73 29.95 5.64
N PRO A 333 1.51 30.99 5.29
CA PRO A 333 1.05 32.38 5.36
C PRO A 333 -0.06 32.68 4.33
N PRO A 334 -0.84 33.75 4.54
CA PRO A 334 -2.08 34.01 3.79
C PRO A 334 -1.85 34.36 2.31
N VAL A 335 -2.88 34.15 1.49
CA VAL A 335 -2.96 34.53 0.06
C VAL A 335 -1.85 33.91 -0.80
N GLN A 336 -1.57 32.62 -0.60
CA GLN A 336 -0.59 31.88 -1.39
C GLN A 336 -1.23 30.71 -2.12
N SER A 337 -0.78 30.47 -3.36
CA SER A 337 -1.20 29.34 -4.18
C SER A 337 0.00 28.44 -4.46
N PHE A 338 -0.12 27.16 -4.13
CA PHE A 338 0.93 26.18 -4.27
C PHE A 338 0.50 25.01 -5.14
N LEU A 339 1.45 24.48 -5.90
CA LEU A 339 1.28 23.34 -6.79
C LEU A 339 2.34 22.28 -6.49
N GLY A 340 1.93 21.08 -6.10
CA GLY A 340 2.86 19.96 -5.85
C GLY A 340 3.92 20.22 -4.78
N LEU A 341 3.66 21.15 -3.86
CA LEU A 341 4.59 21.60 -2.85
C LEU A 341 4.81 20.51 -1.78
N ARG A 342 6.06 20.25 -1.40
CA ARG A 342 6.38 19.36 -0.27
C ARG A 342 7.19 20.14 0.77
N ILE A 343 6.61 20.38 1.94
CA ILE A 343 7.25 21.09 3.06
C ILE A 343 7.15 20.22 4.29
N VAL A 344 8.22 20.16 5.06
CA VAL A 344 8.24 19.57 6.40
C VAL A 344 8.77 20.63 7.35
N ALA A 345 8.12 20.83 8.49
CA ALA A 345 8.68 21.67 9.53
C ALA A 345 9.87 20.92 10.14
N GLU A 346 11.04 21.54 10.22
CA GLU A 346 12.13 21.00 11.00
C GLU A 346 11.73 21.07 12.48
N THR A 347 11.45 19.90 13.07
CA THR A 347 11.41 19.78 14.52
C THR A 347 12.84 19.92 15.02
N PHE A 348 13.21 21.11 15.52
CA PHE A 348 14.35 21.22 16.40
C PHE A 348 14.02 20.46 17.68
N ASP A 349 14.46 19.20 17.75
CA ASP A 349 14.52 18.47 19.01
C ASP A 349 15.51 19.21 19.92
N CYS A 350 15.01 20.09 20.77
CA CYS A 350 15.78 20.72 21.85
C CYS A 350 16.17 19.72 22.96
N SER A 351 16.32 18.43 22.65
CA SER A 351 16.72 17.39 23.61
C SER A 351 18.15 16.88 23.43
N ASN A 352 18.96 17.52 22.57
CA ASN A 352 20.41 17.32 22.53
C ASN A 352 21.12 18.67 22.78
N GLU A 353 20.98 19.21 23.99
CA GLU A 353 22.04 20.05 24.54
C GLU A 353 23.22 19.11 24.84
N ASP A 354 24.15 18.98 23.89
CA ASP A 354 25.51 18.58 24.21
C ASP A 354 26.50 18.98 23.10
N TYR A 355 27.29 20.00 23.47
CA TYR A 355 28.65 20.35 23.05
C TYR A 355 28.94 21.20 21.79
N THR A 356 29.51 22.36 22.14
CA THR A 356 30.67 23.08 21.56
C THR A 356 30.46 23.97 20.34
N GLN A 357 30.37 25.26 20.66
CA GLN A 357 30.97 26.37 19.92
C GLN A 357 32.38 26.02 19.43
N GLU A 358 32.62 26.07 18.13
CA GLU A 358 33.89 26.57 17.60
C GLU A 358 33.59 27.51 16.42
N TYR A 359 33.77 28.80 16.68
CA TYR A 359 33.99 29.82 15.67
C TYR A 359 35.31 29.52 14.96
N GLY A 360 35.30 29.46 13.63
CA GLY A 360 36.49 29.17 12.83
C GLY A 360 36.47 29.78 11.43
N LYS A 361 36.59 31.12 11.39
CA LYS A 361 37.10 32.01 10.32
C LYS A 361 36.53 31.95 8.90
#